data_AF-A0A0D6H1Z9-F1
#
_entry.id   AF-A0A0D6H1Z9-F1
#
_cell.length_a   1.000
_cell.length_b   1.000
_cell.length_c   1.000
_cell.angle_alpha   90.00
_cell.angle_beta   90.00
_cell.angle_gamma   90.00
#
_symmetry.space_group_name_H-M   'P 1'
#
loop_
_entity.id
_entity.type
_entity.pdbx_description
1 polymer ?
#
loop_
_entity_poly.entity_id
_entity_poly.type
_entity_poly.pdbx_seq_one_letter_code
_entity_poly.pdbx_strand_id
1 'polypeptide(L)'
;MKNLKNSLFISLIIGLSLSLFFSMLFADGKYYPLNPQSTIGILYYTHFTETTVMLISIILWLLIGVVFFLGDFIFKYTDWSITKATIMHFITTYVGFLPLAMLAGWFPLTVHYLIIFTIIFIVVYVLIWIIQFFKNKNYVDTINKQLKQLK
;
A
#
# COMPACT_ATOMS: atom_id res chain seq x y z
N MET A 1 -12.85 -6.23 -11.60
CA MET A 1 -12.38 -7.08 -10.48
C MET A 1 -10.86 -6.97 -10.42
N LYS A 2 -10.26 -6.64 -9.28
CA LYS A 2 -8.80 -6.77 -9.15
C LYS A 2 -8.49 -8.24 -9.03
N ASN A 3 -7.99 -8.84 -10.10
CA ASN A 3 -7.45 -10.20 -10.05
C ASN A 3 -6.13 -10.15 -9.27
N LEU A 4 -5.77 -11.24 -8.57
CA LEU A 4 -4.50 -11.33 -7.83
C LEU A 4 -3.30 -10.86 -8.67
N LYS A 5 -3.27 -11.28 -9.94
CA LYS A 5 -2.26 -10.85 -10.93
C LYS A 5 -2.13 -9.32 -11.03
N ASN A 6 -3.26 -8.60 -11.05
CA ASN A 6 -3.26 -7.14 -11.13
C ASN A 6 -2.72 -6.52 -9.84
N SER A 7 -3.09 -7.06 -8.67
CA SER A 7 -2.57 -6.56 -7.38
C SER A 7 -1.06 -6.77 -7.28
N LEU A 8 -0.57 -7.95 -7.67
CA LEU A 8 0.87 -8.25 -7.71
C LEU A 8 1.60 -7.31 -8.68
N PHE A 9 1.08 -7.15 -9.90
CA PHE A 9 1.69 -6.28 -10.91
C PHE A 9 1.74 -4.81 -10.48
N ILE A 10 0.64 -4.28 -9.92
CA ILE A 10 0.59 -2.91 -9.40
C ILE A 10 1.60 -2.73 -8.26
N SER A 11 1.65 -3.68 -7.32
CA SER A 11 2.60 -3.61 -6.20
C SER A 11 4.06 -3.65 -6.65
N LEU A 12 4.37 -4.44 -7.70
CA LEU A 12 5.70 -4.52 -8.27
C LEU A 12 6.12 -3.19 -8.92
N ILE A 13 5.23 -2.56 -9.70
CA ILE A 13 5.49 -1.25 -10.32
C ILE A 13 5.71 -0.18 -9.25
N ILE A 14 4.86 -0.13 -8.22
CA ILE A 14 4.99 0.83 -7.13
C ILE A 14 6.32 0.60 -6.39
N GLY A 15 6.64 -0.65 -6.07
CA GLY A 15 7.89 -1.02 -5.40
C GLY A 15 9.13 -0.61 -6.20
N LEU A 16 9.13 -0.88 -7.51
CA LEU A 16 10.22 -0.48 -8.41
C LEU A 16 10.30 1.05 -8.58
N SER A 17 9.16 1.74 -8.61
CA SER A 17 9.13 3.20 -8.71
C SER A 17 9.71 3.84 -7.44
N LEU A 18 9.37 3.29 -6.27
CA LEU A 18 9.94 3.72 -5.00
C LEU A 18 11.43 3.37 -4.89
N SER A 19 11.86 2.20 -5.38
CA SER A 19 13.29 1.86 -5.36
C SER A 19 14.14 2.81 -6.20
N LEU A 20 13.65 3.19 -7.38
CA LEU A 20 14.28 4.20 -8.22
C LEU A 20 14.33 5.55 -7.52
N PHE A 21 13.22 5.98 -6.91
CA PHE A 21 13.14 7.22 -6.15
C PHE A 21 14.16 7.24 -4.99
N PHE A 22 14.24 6.17 -4.20
CA PHE A 22 15.20 6.08 -3.10
C PHE A 22 16.65 5.99 -3.59
N SER A 23 16.90 5.30 -4.70
CA SER A 23 18.23 5.28 -5.32
C SER A 23 18.68 6.68 -5.73
N MET A 24 17.81 7.46 -6.37
CA MET A 24 18.12 8.84 -6.76
C MET A 24 18.46 9.75 -5.57
N LEU A 25 17.85 9.51 -4.42
CA LEU A 25 18.05 10.32 -3.22
C LEU A 25 19.24 9.88 -2.36
N PHE A 26 19.54 8.58 -2.30
CA PHE A 26 20.39 8.01 -1.25
C PHE A 26 21.50 7.07 -1.73
N ALA A 27 21.64 6.82 -3.03
CA ALA A 27 22.55 5.80 -3.56
C ALA A 27 23.74 6.34 -4.38
N ASP A 28 24.05 7.64 -4.31
CA ASP A 28 25.23 8.26 -4.93
C ASP A 28 25.46 7.85 -6.41
N GLY A 29 24.37 7.78 -7.20
CA GLY A 29 24.41 7.41 -8.61
C GLY A 29 24.42 5.90 -8.91
N LYS A 30 24.37 5.04 -7.90
CA LYS A 30 24.16 3.59 -8.03
C LYS A 30 22.69 3.23 -7.87
N TYR A 31 22.30 2.06 -8.36
CA TYR A 31 20.97 1.53 -8.12
C TYR A 31 20.98 0.57 -6.93
N TYR A 32 20.13 0.84 -5.95
CA TYR A 32 19.80 -0.08 -4.88
C TYR A 32 18.27 -0.23 -4.77
N PRO A 33 17.72 -1.46 -4.68
CA PRO A 33 16.28 -1.70 -4.60
C PRO A 33 15.59 -1.12 -3.35
N LEU A 34 16.35 -0.59 -2.40
CA LEU A 34 15.87 0.05 -1.17
C LEU A 34 16.88 1.12 -0.73
N ASN A 35 16.56 1.93 0.29
CA ASN A 35 17.50 2.92 0.80
C ASN A 35 18.69 2.23 1.51
N PRO A 36 19.93 2.28 0.95
CA PRO A 36 21.07 1.59 1.54
C PRO A 36 21.47 2.16 2.91
N GLN A 37 21.09 3.39 3.22
CA GLN A 37 21.34 4.07 4.50
C GLN A 37 20.27 3.77 5.56
N SER A 38 19.20 3.05 5.21
CA SER A 38 18.19 2.61 6.18
C SER A 38 18.74 1.50 7.09
N THR A 39 18.13 1.33 8.26
CA THR A 39 18.48 0.24 9.20
C THR A 39 18.47 -1.13 8.53
N ILE A 40 17.45 -1.41 7.72
CA ILE A 40 17.33 -2.67 6.99
C ILE A 40 18.30 -2.72 5.81
N GLY A 41 18.55 -1.61 5.13
CA GLY A 41 19.54 -1.54 4.06
C GLY A 41 20.94 -1.92 4.54
N ILE A 42 21.39 -1.31 5.64
CA ILE A 42 22.68 -1.63 6.25
C ILE A 42 22.74 -3.12 6.61
N LEU A 43 21.69 -3.66 7.24
CA LEU A 43 21.61 -5.07 7.60
C LEU A 43 21.69 -5.98 6.37
N TYR A 44 20.92 -5.69 5.32
CA TYR A 44 20.87 -6.50 4.12
C TYR A 44 22.21 -6.48 3.36
N TYR A 45 22.82 -5.31 3.16
CA TYR A 45 24.10 -5.21 2.46
C TYR A 45 25.30 -5.71 3.28
N THR A 46 25.14 -5.86 4.60
CA THR A 46 26.17 -6.51 5.45
C THR A 46 26.15 -8.03 5.31
N HIS A 47 24.98 -8.64 5.07
CA HIS A 47 24.80 -10.10 5.11
C HIS A 47 24.51 -10.75 3.76
N PHE A 48 24.11 -9.98 2.75
CA PHE A 48 23.66 -10.50 1.47
C PHE A 48 24.31 -9.78 0.29
N THR A 49 24.36 -10.46 -0.85
CA THR A 49 24.80 -9.88 -2.12
C THR A 49 23.70 -8.98 -2.72
N GLU A 50 24.08 -8.06 -3.61
CA GLU A 50 23.16 -7.13 -4.25
C GLU A 50 21.98 -7.83 -4.97
N THR A 51 22.26 -8.96 -5.62
CA THR A 51 21.23 -9.76 -6.31
C THR A 51 20.25 -10.39 -5.34
N THR A 52 20.73 -10.89 -4.20
CA THR A 52 19.87 -11.42 -3.14
C THR A 52 19.02 -10.31 -2.51
N VAL A 53 19.58 -9.11 -2.31
CA VAL A 53 18.81 -7.96 -1.81
C VAL A 53 17.69 -7.56 -2.78
N MET A 54 17.97 -7.54 -4.10
CA MET A 54 16.95 -7.31 -5.12
C MET A 54 15.85 -8.37 -5.09
N LEU A 55 16.20 -9.65 -4.95
CA LEU A 55 15.22 -10.73 -4.83
C LEU A 55 14.34 -10.57 -3.59
N ILE A 56 14.93 -10.24 -2.43
CA ILE A 56 14.19 -9.96 -1.19
C ILE A 56 13.20 -8.81 -1.41
N SER A 57 13.64 -7.70 -2.01
CA SER A 57 12.79 -6.55 -2.30
C SER A 57 11.61 -6.91 -3.20
N ILE A 58 11.83 -7.67 -4.29
CA ILE A 58 10.75 -8.14 -5.17
C ILE A 58 9.73 -8.97 -4.38
N ILE A 59 10.20 -9.91 -3.56
CA ILE A 59 9.32 -10.76 -2.74
C ILE A 59 8.48 -9.90 -1.79
N LEU A 60 9.10 -8.94 -1.10
CA LEU A 60 8.40 -8.02 -0.20
C LEU A 60 7.35 -7.19 -0.94
N TRP A 61 7.66 -6.66 -2.12
CA TRP A 61 6.70 -5.90 -2.93
C TRP A 61 5.51 -6.76 -3.36
N LEU A 62 5.75 -8.01 -3.77
CA LEU A 62 4.68 -8.95 -4.11
C LEU A 62 3.81 -9.29 -2.88
N LEU A 63 4.42 -9.50 -1.72
CA LEU A 63 3.68 -9.74 -0.46
C LEU A 63 2.81 -8.54 -0.08
N ILE A 64 3.29 -7.31 -0.31
CA ILE A 64 2.47 -6.10 -0.15
C ILE A 64 1.24 -6.19 -1.07
N GLY A 65 1.42 -6.58 -2.33
CA GLY A 65 0.31 -6.83 -3.26
C GLY A 65 -0.68 -7.86 -2.76
N VAL A 66 -0.21 -8.94 -2.13
CA VAL A 66 -1.06 -9.97 -1.50
C VAL A 66 -1.86 -9.39 -0.33
N VAL A 67 -1.25 -8.59 0.54
CA VAL A 67 -1.95 -7.95 1.68
C VAL A 67 -3.13 -7.13 1.20
N PHE A 68 -2.93 -6.27 0.20
CA PHE A 68 -4.02 -5.45 -0.35
C PHE A 68 -5.06 -6.28 -1.10
N PHE A 69 -4.65 -7.33 -1.82
CA PHE A 69 -5.58 -8.27 -2.45
C PHE A 69 -6.48 -8.98 -1.44
N LEU A 70 -5.91 -9.46 -0.33
CA LEU A 70 -6.68 -10.10 0.74
C LEU A 70 -7.55 -9.08 1.48
N GLY A 71 -7.09 -7.83 1.64
CA GLY A 71 -7.88 -6.73 2.18
C GLY A 71 -9.18 -6.53 1.40
N ASP A 72 -9.13 -6.54 0.07
CA ASP A 72 -10.30 -6.35 -0.81
C ASP A 72 -11.44 -7.36 -0.52
N PHE A 73 -11.16 -8.51 0.10
CA PHE A 73 -12.18 -9.50 0.46
C PHE A 73 -13.15 -8.99 1.52
N ILE A 74 -12.74 -8.03 2.35
CA ILE A 74 -13.60 -7.41 3.36
C ILE A 74 -14.80 -6.74 2.70
N PHE A 75 -14.60 -6.06 1.57
CA PHE A 75 -15.69 -5.44 0.83
C PHE A 75 -16.53 -6.42 0.02
N LYS A 76 -16.00 -7.62 -0.27
CA LYS A 76 -16.66 -8.58 -1.16
C LYS A 76 -17.53 -9.60 -0.41
N TYR A 77 -17.04 -10.10 0.73
CA TYR A 77 -17.63 -11.24 1.42
C TYR A 77 -18.24 -10.88 2.77
N THR A 78 -18.40 -9.60 3.08
CA THR A 78 -19.08 -9.14 4.30
C THR A 78 -20.25 -8.23 3.96
N ASP A 79 -21.36 -8.39 4.66
CA ASP A 79 -22.52 -7.50 4.58
C ASP A 79 -22.36 -6.27 5.49
N TRP A 80 -21.11 -5.85 5.72
CA TRP A 80 -20.83 -4.73 6.61
C TRP A 80 -21.19 -3.40 5.96
N SER A 81 -21.57 -2.42 6.80
CA SER A 81 -21.72 -1.04 6.34
C SER A 81 -20.40 -0.55 5.73
N ILE A 82 -20.49 0.36 4.76
CA ILE A 82 -19.32 0.89 4.07
C ILE A 82 -18.25 1.43 5.04
N THR A 83 -18.69 2.05 6.13
CA THR A 83 -17.81 2.57 7.18
C THR A 83 -17.09 1.45 7.92
N LYS A 84 -17.82 0.41 8.35
CA LYS A 84 -17.23 -0.74 9.05
C LYS A 84 -16.26 -1.50 8.14
N ALA A 85 -16.63 -1.75 6.89
CA ALA A 85 -15.75 -2.38 5.90
C ALA A 85 -14.47 -1.57 5.68
N THR A 86 -14.56 -0.24 5.57
CA THR A 86 -13.40 0.64 5.38
C THR A 86 -12.46 0.62 6.59
N ILE A 87 -13.00 0.70 7.82
CA ILE A 87 -12.19 0.65 9.04
C ILE A 87 -11.45 -0.69 9.14
N MET A 88 -12.13 -1.80 8.87
CA MET A 88 -11.52 -3.12 8.95
C MET A 88 -10.50 -3.36 7.86
N HIS A 89 -10.75 -2.85 6.65
CA HIS A 89 -9.77 -2.85 5.56
C HIS A 89 -8.54 -2.02 5.92
N PHE A 90 -8.73 -0.83 6.50
CA PHE A 90 -7.65 0.03 6.99
C PHE A 90 -6.78 -0.73 8.00
N ILE A 91 -7.37 -1.29 9.05
CA ILE A 91 -6.64 -2.01 10.10
C ILE A 91 -5.87 -3.20 9.51
N THR A 92 -6.56 -4.05 8.74
CA THR A 92 -5.97 -5.27 8.18
C THR A 92 -4.79 -4.96 7.27
N THR A 93 -4.97 -4.02 6.35
CA THR A 93 -3.90 -3.64 5.42
C THR A 93 -2.79 -2.88 6.12
N TYR A 94 -3.07 -2.02 7.11
CA TYR A 94 -2.03 -1.33 7.87
C TYR A 94 -1.17 -2.30 8.65
N VAL A 95 -1.79 -3.24 9.38
CA VAL A 95 -1.07 -4.27 10.16
C VAL A 95 -0.24 -5.18 9.25
N GLY A 96 -0.75 -5.53 8.07
CA GLY A 96 0.03 -6.33 7.11
C GLY A 96 1.12 -5.53 6.38
N PHE A 97 0.84 -4.27 6.04
CA PHE A 97 1.73 -3.43 5.24
C PHE A 97 2.87 -2.84 6.05
N LEU A 98 2.63 -2.39 7.28
CA LEU A 98 3.65 -1.78 8.14
C LEU A 98 4.91 -2.66 8.30
N PRO A 99 4.83 -3.95 8.69
CA PRO A 99 6.02 -4.80 8.81
C PRO A 99 6.72 -5.03 7.47
N LEU A 100 5.96 -5.19 6.39
CA LEU A 100 6.55 -5.35 5.05
C LEU A 100 7.25 -4.07 4.59
N ALA A 101 6.69 -2.89 4.88
CA ALA A 101 7.30 -1.60 4.55
C ALA A 101 8.57 -1.35 5.38
N MET A 102 8.57 -1.76 6.66
CA MET A 102 9.78 -1.76 7.48
C MET A 102 10.87 -2.64 6.86
N LEU A 103 10.55 -3.90 6.52
CA LEU A 103 11.48 -4.85 5.89
C LEU A 103 11.88 -4.45 4.47
N ALA A 104 11.09 -3.63 3.77
CA ALA A 104 11.42 -3.10 2.46
C ALA A 104 12.52 -2.04 2.50
N GLY A 105 12.91 -1.55 3.69
CA GLY A 105 14.06 -0.66 3.86
C GLY A 105 13.89 0.71 3.19
N TRP A 106 12.66 1.20 3.07
CA TRP A 106 12.37 2.51 2.47
C TRP A 106 12.72 3.68 3.39
N PHE A 107 12.65 3.49 4.70
CA PHE A 107 12.90 4.52 5.70
C PHE A 107 13.65 3.95 6.93
N PRO A 108 14.37 4.78 7.71
CA PRO A 108 15.01 4.35 8.95
C PRO A 108 13.99 3.87 9.99
N LEU A 109 14.33 2.83 10.76
CA LEU A 109 13.43 2.26 11.78
C LEU A 109 13.46 3.08 13.08
N THR A 110 13.01 4.33 13.02
CA THR A 110 12.86 5.19 14.18
C THR A 110 11.38 5.55 14.39
N VAL A 111 11.02 5.86 15.63
CA VAL A 111 9.65 6.25 16.01
C VAL A 111 9.15 7.44 15.16
N HIS A 112 10.04 8.37 14.84
CA HIS A 112 9.72 9.53 13.99
C HIS A 112 9.23 9.11 12.59
N TYR A 113 9.97 8.24 11.90
CA TYR A 113 9.58 7.78 10.56
C TYR A 113 8.34 6.88 10.59
N LEU A 114 8.14 6.09 11.65
CA LEU A 114 6.92 5.30 11.83
C LEU A 114 5.68 6.19 12.01
N ILE A 115 5.80 7.29 12.77
CA ILE A 115 4.72 8.28 12.91
C ILE A 115 4.42 8.93 11.55
N ILE A 116 5.44 9.39 10.82
CA ILE A 116 5.26 9.99 9.49
C ILE A 116 4.57 9.00 8.53
N PHE A 117 5.04 7.76 8.48
CA PHE A 117 4.45 6.70 7.66
C PHE A 117 2.97 6.49 8.00
N THR A 118 2.65 6.45 9.29
CA THR A 118 1.27 6.27 9.78
C THR A 118 0.38 7.44 9.39
N ILE A 119 0.86 8.68 9.52
CA ILE A 119 0.12 9.89 9.11
C ILE A 119 -0.14 9.85 7.60
N ILE A 120 0.88 9.55 6.78
CA ILE A 120 0.72 9.42 5.32
C ILE A 120 -0.33 8.36 4.99
N PHE A 121 -0.27 7.20 5.65
CA PHE A 121 -1.22 6.11 5.43
C PHE A 121 -2.65 6.52 5.79
N ILE A 122 -2.85 7.21 6.93
CA ILE A 122 -4.15 7.77 7.33
C ILE A 122 -4.66 8.77 6.28
N VAL A 123 -3.83 9.71 5.84
CA VAL A 123 -4.20 10.73 4.83
C VAL A 123 -4.64 10.07 3.53
N VAL A 124 -3.88 9.11 3.01
CA VAL A 124 -4.23 8.35 1.79
C VAL A 124 -5.60 7.68 1.95
N TYR A 125 -5.86 7.07 3.11
CA TYR A 125 -7.14 6.43 3.37
C TYR A 125 -8.32 7.40 3.47
N VAL A 126 -8.12 8.55 4.11
CA VAL A 126 -9.13 9.61 4.16
C VAL A 126 -9.47 10.09 2.75
N LEU A 127 -8.47 10.28 1.89
CA LEU A 127 -8.68 10.67 0.49
C LEU A 127 -9.46 9.59 -0.29
N ILE A 128 -9.08 8.32 -0.16
CA ILE A 128 -9.81 7.21 -0.80
C ILE A 128 -11.26 7.18 -0.32
N TRP A 129 -11.50 7.32 0.98
CA TRP A 129 -12.84 7.33 1.56
C TRP A 129 -13.68 8.50 1.04
N ILE A 130 -13.12 9.71 0.97
CA ILE A 130 -13.79 10.89 0.41
C ILE A 130 -14.22 10.64 -1.04
N ILE A 131 -13.31 10.12 -1.88
CA ILE A 131 -13.61 9.79 -3.28
C ILE A 131 -14.75 8.76 -3.36
N GLN A 132 -14.70 7.72 -2.53
CA GLN A 132 -15.73 6.68 -2.52
C GLN A 132 -17.08 7.20 -2.02
N PHE A 133 -17.06 8.09 -1.02
CA PHE A 133 -18.26 8.73 -0.49
C PHE A 133 -18.98 9.54 -1.57
N PHE A 134 -18.27 10.40 -2.31
CA PHE A 134 -18.87 11.19 -3.39
C PHE A 134 -19.41 10.30 -4.52
N LYS A 135 -18.69 9.23 -4.89
CA LYS A 135 -19.16 8.26 -5.89
C LYS A 135 -20.47 7.59 -5.45
N ASN A 136 -20.53 7.11 -4.21
CA ASN A 136 -21.71 6.43 -3.68
C ASN A 136 -22.89 7.41 -3.53
N LYS A 137 -22.64 8.65 -3.11
CA LYS A 137 -23.66 9.70 -3.04
C LYS A 137 -24.28 9.96 -4.42
N ASN A 138 -23.45 10.16 -5.44
CA ASN A 138 -23.93 10.39 -6.81
C ASN A 138 -24.75 9.20 -7.35
N TYR A 139 -24.36 7.98 -7.00
CA TYR A 139 -25.10 6.77 -7.36
C TYR A 139 -26.50 6.73 -6.73
N VAL A 140 -26.59 6.99 -5.42
CA VAL A 140 -27.88 7.06 -4.70
C VAL A 140 -28.76 8.17 -5.25
N ASP A 141 -28.19 9.35 -5.54
CA ASP A 141 -28.93 10.47 -6.12
C ASP A 141 -29.49 10.14 -7.51
N THR A 142 -28.75 9.35 -8.31
CA THR A 142 -29.21 8.88 -9.62
C THR A 142 -30.41 7.93 -9.49
N ILE A 143 -30.34 6.96 -8.57
CA ILE A 143 -31.45 6.04 -8.31
C ILE A 143 -32.68 6.82 -7.82
N ASN A 144 -32.50 7.74 -6.87
CA ASN A 144 -33.60 8.54 -6.34
C ASN A 144 -34.29 9.39 -7.41
N LYS A 145 -33.54 9.91 -8.39
CA LYS A 145 -34.11 10.64 -9.54
C LYS A 145 -34.94 9.72 -10.43
N GLN A 146 -34.44 8.52 -10.74
CA GLN A 146 -35.18 7.54 -11.55
C GLN A 146 -36.48 7.10 -10.87
N LEU A 147 -36.45 6.84 -9.55
CA LEU A 147 -37.64 6.46 -8.79
C LEU A 147 -38.70 7.57 -8.75
N LYS A 148 -38.28 8.85 -8.71
CA LYS A 148 -39.20 9.99 -8.78
C LYS A 148 -39.84 10.18 -10.15
N GLN A 149 -39.20 9.73 -11.23
CA GLN A 149 -39.74 9.79 -12.59
C GLN A 149 -40.72 8.64 -12.91
N LEU A 150 -40.66 7.56 -12.14
CA LEU A 150 -41.57 6.40 -12.24
C LEU A 150 -42.87 6.58 -11.44
N LYS A 151 -42.98 7.64 -10.63
CA LYS A 151 -44.19 8.06 -9.94
C LYS A 151 -44.85 9.19 -10.71
#